data_AF-A0A2E0XTY8-F1
#
_entry.id   AF-A0A2E0XTY8-F1
#
_cell.length_a   1.000
_cell.length_b   1.000
_cell.length_c   1.000
_cell.angle_alpha   90.00
_cell.angle_beta   90.00
_cell.angle_gamma   90.00
#
_symmetry.space_group_name_H-M   'P 1'
#
loop_
_entity.id
_entity.type
_entity.pdbx_description
1 polymer ?
#
loop_
_entity_poly.entity_id
_entity_poly.type
_entity_poly.pdbx_seq_one_letter_code
_entity_poly.pdbx_strand_id
1 'polypeptide(L)'
;MAEKFIHAVYDDDDKLIDAIKNLNENKIMIEEVFTPFPVHGLDHLLDLKPTRLAIAAFIYGCIGLAFGLLMINYIMIVDWPQNIGGKPSFSLLENLPAFVPVIFELTVFFAAHLMVITFYLRSRLWPFKQAENPIPETTDDKFLIQIPVYGNESKIKSIIKGTDFYDLTVIDQSSIKVDVDENIHINDDSEISIGFVFHSRKYSDGSSNLRIQFTKGRGLQYAKNSGLRIYRKYWISKKSEVSDKHPDFDKVNSSINDIKTKINSAKQMFAERNLLFEDVYKKIIKN
;
A
#
# COMPACT_ATOMS: atom_id res chain seq x y z
N MET A 1 14.19 -17.30 13.55
CA MET A 1 13.05 -16.40 13.27
C MET A 1 12.06 -16.62 14.39
N ALA A 2 11.54 -15.57 15.04
CA ALA A 2 10.60 -15.73 16.15
C ALA A 2 9.25 -16.21 15.61
N GLU A 3 8.71 -17.31 16.14
CA GLU A 3 7.45 -17.87 15.67
C GLU A 3 6.22 -17.04 16.05
N LYS A 4 6.37 -16.04 16.93
CA LYS A 4 5.29 -15.19 17.44
C LYS A 4 5.76 -13.76 17.65
N PHE A 5 4.87 -12.81 17.38
CA PHE A 5 5.07 -11.38 17.61
C PHE A 5 3.99 -10.83 18.52
N ILE A 6 4.40 -9.93 19.42
CA ILE A 6 3.47 -9.07 20.16
C ILE A 6 3.43 -7.74 19.43
N HIS A 7 2.22 -7.31 19.09
CA HIS A 7 1.92 -6.01 18.55
C HIS A 7 1.31 -5.15 19.65
N ALA A 8 2.05 -4.14 20.08
CA ALA A 8 1.59 -3.14 21.04
C ALA A 8 1.27 -1.85 20.30
N VAL A 9 0.01 -1.46 20.31
CA VAL A 9 -0.50 -0.28 19.61
C VAL A 9 -0.63 0.87 20.61
N TYR A 10 -0.22 2.06 20.18
CA TYR A 10 -0.29 3.31 20.93
C TYR A 10 -1.03 4.37 20.11
N ASP A 11 -1.64 5.34 20.81
CA ASP A 11 -2.41 6.44 20.23
C ASP A 11 -1.65 7.77 20.20
N ASP A 12 -0.49 7.85 20.85
CA ASP A 12 0.30 9.07 21.02
C ASP A 12 1.82 8.79 20.98
N ASP A 13 2.62 9.77 20.54
CA ASP A 13 4.07 9.63 20.36
C ASP A 13 4.85 9.70 21.69
N ASP A 14 4.42 10.53 22.63
CA ASP A 14 5.00 10.59 23.98
C ASP A 14 4.84 9.23 24.70
N LYS A 15 3.67 8.60 24.58
CA LYS A 15 3.40 7.28 25.15
C LYS A 15 4.25 6.20 24.51
N LEU A 16 4.44 6.26 23.19
CA LEU A 16 5.33 5.38 22.45
C LEU A 16 6.78 5.49 22.96
N ILE A 17 7.28 6.73 23.10
CA ILE A 17 8.64 7.00 23.57
C ILE A 17 8.87 6.42 24.97
N ASP A 18 7.94 6.66 25.90
CA ASP A 18 8.06 6.15 27.26
C ASP A 18 7.94 4.63 27.32
N ALA A 19 7.10 4.03 26.47
CA ALA A 19 7.04 2.59 26.33
C ALA A 19 8.36 2.00 25.83
N ILE A 20 8.99 2.61 24.82
CA ILE A 20 10.29 2.16 24.29
C ILE A 20 11.39 2.28 25.35
N LYS A 21 11.44 3.37 26.12
CA LYS A 21 12.39 3.50 27.25
C LYS A 21 12.21 2.36 28.25
N ASN A 22 10.98 2.09 28.67
CA ASN A 22 10.68 1.01 29.63
C ASN A 22 11.06 -0.38 29.06
N LEU A 23 10.78 -0.63 27.77
CA LEU A 23 11.18 -1.86 27.09
C LEU A 23 12.72 -2.02 27.04
N ASN A 24 13.45 -0.94 26.76
CA ASN A 24 14.91 -0.92 26.74
C ASN A 24 15.53 -1.14 28.13
N GLU A 25 14.99 -0.50 29.17
CA GLU A 25 15.41 -0.71 30.56
C GLU A 25 15.27 -2.18 30.97
N ASN A 26 14.20 -2.83 30.51
CA ASN A 26 13.95 -4.25 30.73
C ASN A 26 14.70 -5.18 29.75
N LYS A 27 15.54 -4.63 28.87
CA LYS A 27 16.34 -5.34 27.86
C LYS A 27 15.50 -6.21 26.94
N ILE A 28 14.31 -5.74 26.58
CA ILE A 28 13.46 -6.39 25.60
C ILE A 28 13.92 -5.96 24.20
N MET A 29 14.20 -6.93 23.34
CA MET A 29 14.53 -6.66 21.94
C MET A 29 13.26 -6.24 21.19
N ILE A 30 13.29 -5.07 20.58
CA ILE A 30 12.27 -4.60 19.65
C ILE A 30 12.73 -4.97 18.23
N GLU A 31 11.84 -5.51 17.40
CA GLU A 31 12.19 -5.83 16.01
C GLU A 31 11.97 -4.61 15.11
N GLU A 32 10.75 -4.08 15.11
CA GLU A 32 10.38 -2.91 14.30
C GLU A 32 9.39 -2.01 15.04
N VAL A 33 9.41 -0.72 14.70
CA VAL A 33 8.45 0.28 15.17
C VAL A 33 7.85 0.97 13.96
N PHE A 34 6.53 0.91 13.82
CA PHE A 34 5.79 1.55 12.74
C PHE A 34 5.16 2.84 13.26
N THR A 35 5.42 3.93 12.55
CA THR A 35 4.94 5.27 12.91
C THR A 35 4.38 5.96 11.65
N PRO A 36 3.27 6.71 11.76
CA PRO A 36 2.67 7.40 10.61
C PRO A 36 3.51 8.60 10.16
N PHE A 37 4.31 9.15 11.06
CA PHE A 37 5.22 10.27 10.81
C PHE A 37 6.55 10.11 11.56
N PRO A 38 7.60 10.85 11.19
CA PRO A 38 8.89 10.80 11.87
C PRO A 38 8.81 11.31 13.31
N VAL A 39 9.00 10.42 14.28
CA VAL A 39 9.09 10.79 15.71
C VAL A 39 10.54 11.13 16.06
N HIS A 40 10.77 12.34 16.56
CA HIS A 40 12.12 12.80 16.89
C HIS A 40 12.72 12.04 18.09
N GLY A 41 13.95 11.56 17.94
CA GLY A 41 14.67 10.84 19.00
C GLY A 41 14.34 9.34 19.10
N LEU A 42 13.41 8.84 18.27
CA LEU A 42 13.08 7.41 18.20
C LEU A 42 14.28 6.57 17.76
N ASP A 43 15.10 7.09 16.83
CA ASP A 43 16.31 6.46 16.34
C ASP A 43 17.38 6.28 17.43
N HIS A 44 17.54 7.28 18.29
CA HIS A 44 18.41 7.22 19.46
C HIS A 44 17.92 6.22 20.51
N LEU A 45 16.61 6.15 20.73
CA LEU A 45 16.01 5.19 21.66
C LEU A 45 16.15 3.76 21.15
N LEU A 46 16.03 3.53 19.85
CA LEU A 46 16.19 2.20 19.24
C LEU A 46 17.66 1.80 19.01
N ASP A 47 18.62 2.65 19.40
CA ASP A 47 20.08 2.45 19.19
C ASP A 47 20.42 2.13 17.72
N LEU A 48 19.76 2.83 16.79
CA LEU A 48 20.00 2.61 15.36
C LEU A 48 21.31 3.25 14.91
N LYS A 49 22.07 2.52 14.11
CA LYS A 49 23.32 3.04 13.52
C LYS A 49 23.02 4.17 12.53
N PRO A 50 23.86 5.22 12.50
CA PRO A 50 23.68 6.34 11.58
C PRO A 50 23.74 5.87 10.13
N THR A 51 22.94 6.53 9.28
CA THR A 51 22.89 6.21 7.86
C THR A 51 24.16 6.69 7.14
N ARG A 52 24.53 6.00 6.06
CA ARG A 52 25.72 6.32 5.24
C ARG A 52 25.35 7.02 3.92
N LEU A 53 24.13 7.53 3.81
CA LEU A 53 23.60 8.07 2.56
C LEU A 53 24.29 9.38 2.16
N ALA A 54 24.65 10.21 3.14
CA ALA A 54 25.41 11.44 2.90
C ALA A 54 26.79 11.18 2.28
N ILE A 55 27.50 10.13 2.74
CA ILE A 55 28.80 9.74 2.19
C ILE A 55 28.64 9.27 0.73
N ALA A 56 27.58 8.49 0.44
CA ALA A 56 27.28 8.07 -0.93
C ALA A 56 27.00 9.26 -1.85
N ALA A 57 26.19 10.23 -1.41
CA ALA A 57 25.88 11.44 -2.17
C ALA A 57 27.15 12.25 -2.50
N PHE A 58 28.09 12.36 -1.57
CA PHE A 58 29.38 13.01 -1.82
C PHE A 58 30.18 12.31 -2.92
N ILE A 59 30.27 10.97 -2.87
CA ILE A 59 30.95 10.17 -3.89
C ILE A 59 30.27 10.36 -5.27
N TYR A 60 28.93 10.36 -5.30
CA TYR A 60 28.17 10.60 -6.53
C TYR A 60 28.39 12.01 -7.10
N GLY A 61 28.50 13.03 -6.24
CA GLY A 61 28.88 14.38 -6.65
C GLY A 61 30.27 14.44 -7.29
N CYS A 62 31.27 13.77 -6.69
CA CYS A 62 32.61 13.66 -7.26
C CYS A 62 32.62 12.96 -8.62
N ILE A 63 31.79 11.92 -8.79
CA ILE A 63 31.62 11.24 -10.08
C ILE A 63 30.99 12.19 -11.12
N GLY A 64 29.95 12.94 -10.74
CA GLY A 64 29.33 13.94 -11.61
C GLY A 64 30.30 15.05 -12.03
N LEU A 65 31.16 15.50 -11.10
CA LEU A 65 32.22 16.48 -11.38
C LEU A 65 33.23 15.95 -12.39
N ALA A 66 33.76 14.75 -12.14
CA ALA A 66 34.71 14.10 -13.03
C ALA A 66 34.10 13.84 -14.41
N PHE A 67 32.85 13.37 -14.45
CA PHE A 67 32.12 13.16 -15.69
C PHE A 67 31.93 14.46 -16.48
N GLY A 68 31.49 15.54 -15.84
CA GLY A 68 31.30 16.84 -16.50
C GLY A 68 32.62 17.41 -17.05
N LEU A 69 33.71 17.33 -16.28
CA LEU A 69 35.04 17.75 -16.73
C LEU A 69 35.53 16.94 -17.93
N LEU A 70 35.44 15.60 -17.86
CA LEU A 70 35.87 14.72 -18.94
C LEU A 70 35.02 14.90 -20.21
N MET A 71 33.71 15.01 -20.06
CA MET A 71 32.78 15.20 -21.18
C MET A 71 33.08 16.48 -21.94
N ILE A 72 33.19 17.61 -21.24
CA ILE A 72 33.44 18.91 -21.87
C ILE A 72 34.84 18.97 -22.48
N ASN A 73 35.85 18.45 -21.78
CA ASN A 73 37.20 18.37 -22.30
C ASN A 73 37.26 17.54 -23.60
N TYR A 74 36.59 16.40 -23.62
CA TYR A 74 36.54 15.55 -24.79
C TYR A 74 35.88 16.26 -25.98
N ILE A 75 34.67 16.80 -25.80
CA ILE A 75 33.90 17.40 -26.90
C ILE A 75 34.58 18.66 -27.45
N MET A 76 34.97 19.58 -26.56
CA MET A 76 35.36 20.94 -26.96
C MET A 76 36.85 21.08 -27.32
N ILE A 77 37.70 20.13 -26.93
CA ILE A 77 39.16 20.26 -27.06
C ILE A 77 39.73 19.08 -27.85
N VAL A 78 39.39 17.85 -27.47
CA VAL A 78 40.01 16.65 -28.05
C VAL A 78 39.35 16.25 -29.37
N ASP A 79 38.02 16.16 -29.40
CA ASP A 79 37.27 15.65 -30.54
C ASP A 79 37.13 16.72 -31.63
N TRP A 80 36.53 17.88 -31.30
CA TRP A 80 36.34 18.94 -32.29
C TRP A 80 36.53 20.36 -31.71
N PRO A 81 37.77 20.87 -31.68
CA PRO A 81 38.06 22.22 -31.23
C PRO A 81 37.61 23.26 -32.27
N GLN A 82 36.42 23.82 -32.08
CA GLN A 82 35.86 24.87 -32.93
C GLN A 82 36.15 26.26 -32.36
N ASN A 83 36.42 27.23 -33.24
CA ASN A 83 36.44 28.64 -32.87
C ASN A 83 35.01 29.20 -32.84
N ILE A 84 34.42 29.27 -31.65
CA ILE A 84 33.07 29.82 -31.42
C ILE A 84 33.19 31.15 -30.68
N GLY A 85 32.90 32.24 -31.38
CA GLY A 85 32.87 33.59 -30.79
C GLY A 85 34.24 34.08 -30.29
N GLY A 86 35.35 33.54 -30.82
CA GLY A 86 36.70 33.95 -30.44
C GLY A 86 37.13 33.48 -29.04
N LYS A 87 36.37 32.57 -28.41
CA LYS A 87 36.72 32.03 -27.10
C LYS A 87 37.94 31.11 -27.21
N PRO A 88 38.86 31.14 -26.23
CA PRO A 88 40.00 30.23 -26.22
C PRO A 88 39.49 28.78 -26.14
N SER A 89 39.83 27.93 -27.11
CA SER A 89 39.41 26.53 -27.16
C SER A 89 40.59 25.55 -27.17
N PHE A 90 41.80 26.03 -26.87
CA PHE A 90 43.03 25.24 -26.91
C PHE A 90 43.28 24.47 -25.62
N SER A 91 42.84 25.01 -24.47
CA SER A 91 42.94 24.35 -23.17
C SER A 91 41.67 24.52 -22.34
N LEU A 92 41.38 23.54 -21.49
CA LEU A 92 40.18 23.53 -20.64
C LEU A 92 40.21 24.68 -19.64
N LEU A 93 41.41 25.06 -19.19
CA LEU A 93 41.61 26.05 -18.15
C LEU A 93 41.26 27.46 -18.63
N GLU A 94 41.57 27.77 -19.90
CA GLU A 94 41.32 29.09 -20.50
C GLU A 94 39.83 29.40 -20.66
N ASN A 95 38.99 28.39 -20.90
CA ASN A 95 37.55 28.55 -21.10
C ASN A 95 36.69 28.00 -19.95
N LEU A 96 37.34 27.62 -18.84
CA LEU A 96 36.68 26.98 -17.70
C LEU A 96 35.46 27.77 -17.19
N PRO A 97 35.48 29.13 -17.07
CA PRO A 97 34.34 29.87 -16.56
C PRO A 97 33.04 29.67 -17.34
N ALA A 98 33.12 29.42 -18.65
CA ALA A 98 31.95 29.15 -19.49
C ALA A 98 31.32 27.78 -19.22
N PHE A 99 32.11 26.84 -18.68
CA PHE A 99 31.71 25.45 -18.45
C PHE A 99 31.31 25.17 -17.00
N VAL A 100 31.67 26.04 -16.05
CA VAL A 100 31.30 25.91 -14.63
C VAL A 100 29.80 25.66 -14.42
N PRO A 101 28.86 26.37 -15.08
CA PRO A 101 27.43 26.12 -14.88
C PRO A 101 27.03 24.69 -15.25
N VAL A 102 27.52 24.16 -16.37
CA VAL A 102 27.19 22.79 -16.82
C VAL A 102 27.80 21.76 -15.88
N ILE A 103 29.05 21.96 -15.47
CA ILE A 103 29.75 21.07 -14.53
C ILE A 103 29.02 21.05 -13.19
N PHE A 104 28.61 22.22 -12.68
CA PHE A 104 27.85 22.34 -11.45
C PHE A 104 26.51 21.61 -11.54
N GLU A 105 25.72 21.84 -12.58
CA GLU A 105 24.44 21.15 -12.77
C GLU A 105 24.62 19.63 -12.85
N LEU A 106 25.66 19.14 -13.52
CA LEU A 106 25.97 17.71 -13.56
C LEU A 106 26.36 17.17 -12.18
N THR A 107 27.14 17.91 -11.38
CA THR A 107 27.46 17.48 -10.01
C THR A 107 26.20 17.30 -9.15
N VAL A 108 25.27 18.26 -9.22
CA VAL A 108 24.02 18.23 -8.46
C VAL A 108 23.11 17.11 -8.99
N PHE A 109 23.01 16.96 -10.31
CA PHE A 109 22.20 15.92 -10.96
C PHE A 109 22.62 14.52 -10.52
N PHE A 110 23.91 14.19 -10.61
CA PHE A 110 24.43 12.88 -10.22
C PHE A 110 24.29 12.65 -8.72
N ALA A 111 24.62 13.65 -7.89
CA ALA A 111 24.47 13.55 -6.44
C ALA A 111 23.02 13.22 -6.06
N ALA A 112 22.05 13.96 -6.60
CA ALA A 112 20.63 13.84 -6.25
C ALA A 112 19.96 12.58 -6.82
N HIS A 113 20.19 12.22 -8.08
CA HIS A 113 19.51 11.06 -8.67
C HIS A 113 20.07 9.75 -8.11
N LEU A 114 21.40 9.64 -8.01
CA LEU A 114 22.01 8.41 -7.52
C LEU A 114 21.70 8.20 -6.03
N MET A 115 21.65 9.26 -5.20
CA MET A 115 21.25 9.10 -3.79
C MET A 115 19.81 8.61 -3.63
N VAL A 116 18.86 9.09 -4.46
CA VAL A 116 17.46 8.65 -4.42
C VAL A 116 17.34 7.19 -4.83
N ILE A 117 18.06 6.78 -5.90
CA ILE A 117 18.10 5.39 -6.33
C ILE A 117 18.71 4.50 -5.25
N THR A 118 19.82 4.91 -4.61
CA THR A 118 20.42 4.19 -3.48
C THR A 118 19.45 4.04 -2.32
N PHE A 119 18.68 5.09 -2.00
CA PHE A 119 17.65 5.05 -0.97
C PHE A 119 16.58 4.01 -1.30
N TYR A 120 16.03 4.01 -2.52
CA TYR A 120 15.03 3.01 -2.93
C TYR A 120 15.56 1.58 -2.90
N LEU A 121 16.78 1.34 -3.39
CA LEU A 121 17.38 0.01 -3.38
C LEU A 121 17.65 -0.48 -1.95
N ARG A 122 18.20 0.38 -1.08
CA ARG A 122 18.55 0.01 0.30
C ARG A 122 17.31 -0.20 1.17
N SER A 123 16.28 0.63 0.99
CA SER A 123 15.01 0.52 1.70
C SER A 123 14.04 -0.48 1.06
N ARG A 124 14.45 -1.14 -0.03
CA ARG A 124 13.65 -2.11 -0.80
C ARG A 124 12.29 -1.51 -1.17
N LEU A 125 12.30 -0.38 -1.89
CA LEU A 125 11.11 0.32 -2.36
C LEU A 125 11.07 0.28 -3.89
N TRP A 126 10.01 -0.30 -4.46
CA TRP A 126 9.76 -0.33 -5.91
C TRP A 126 8.25 -0.37 -6.19
N PRO A 127 7.80 0.08 -7.37
CA PRO A 127 6.37 0.28 -7.66
C PRO A 127 5.45 -0.93 -7.46
N PHE A 128 5.99 -2.15 -7.60
CA PHE A 128 5.22 -3.40 -7.49
C PHE A 128 5.48 -4.16 -6.18
N LYS A 129 6.07 -3.52 -5.17
CA LYS A 129 6.25 -4.15 -3.87
C LYS A 129 4.92 -4.19 -3.12
N GLN A 130 4.57 -5.35 -2.57
CA GLN A 130 3.46 -5.49 -1.65
C GLN A 130 3.75 -4.68 -0.37
N ALA A 131 2.74 -3.97 0.15
CA ALA A 131 2.90 -3.22 1.39
C ALA A 131 3.04 -4.19 2.57
N GLU A 132 4.08 -4.01 3.38
CA GLU A 132 4.40 -4.84 4.55
C GLU A 132 3.81 -4.24 5.84
N ASN A 133 2.67 -3.55 5.74
CA ASN A 133 2.04 -2.89 6.89
C ASN A 133 1.26 -3.91 7.73
N PRO A 134 1.63 -4.14 9.01
CA PRO A 134 0.92 -5.12 9.83
C PRO A 134 -0.52 -4.71 10.15
N ILE A 135 -0.76 -3.41 10.34
CA ILE A 135 -2.07 -2.82 10.64
C ILE A 135 -2.23 -1.55 9.78
N PRO A 136 -3.31 -1.39 8.99
CA PRO A 136 -3.49 -0.21 8.14
C PRO A 136 -3.51 1.13 8.89
N GLU A 137 -4.03 1.12 10.12
CA GLU A 137 -4.17 2.30 11.00
C GLU A 137 -2.80 2.93 11.37
N THR A 138 -1.70 2.17 11.26
CA THR A 138 -0.35 2.71 11.56
C THR A 138 0.14 3.74 10.56
N THR A 139 -0.56 3.88 9.44
CA THR A 139 -0.30 4.92 8.43
C THR A 139 -1.12 6.19 8.62
N ASP A 140 -2.19 6.12 9.42
CA ASP A 140 -3.11 7.25 9.65
C ASP A 140 -2.79 7.92 10.99
N ASP A 141 -3.01 7.22 12.10
CA ASP A 141 -2.99 7.83 13.44
C ASP A 141 -2.39 6.97 14.55
N LYS A 142 -2.16 5.66 14.34
CA LYS A 142 -1.66 4.75 15.39
C LYS A 142 -0.17 4.47 15.28
N PHE A 143 0.47 4.19 16.41
CA PHE A 143 1.86 3.76 16.48
C PHE A 143 1.91 2.30 16.90
N LEU A 144 2.83 1.51 16.32
CA LEU A 144 2.93 0.08 16.59
C LEU A 144 4.37 -0.28 16.95
N ILE A 145 4.56 -0.96 18.09
CA ILE A 145 5.79 -1.64 18.44
C ILE A 145 5.61 -3.13 18.17
N GLN A 146 6.50 -3.70 17.35
CA GLN A 146 6.57 -5.13 17.07
C GLN A 146 7.69 -5.78 17.86
N ILE A 147 7.33 -6.73 18.72
CA ILE A 147 8.25 -7.40 19.64
C ILE A 147 8.26 -8.91 19.36
N PRO A 148 9.42 -9.51 19.02
CA PRO A 148 9.55 -10.94 18.84
C PRO A 148 9.47 -11.67 20.19
N VAL A 149 8.70 -12.77 20.24
CA VAL A 149 8.57 -13.60 21.44
C VAL A 149 9.51 -14.79 21.37
N TYR A 150 10.56 -14.79 22.20
CA TYR A 150 11.49 -15.90 22.38
C TYR A 150 11.23 -16.67 23.69
N GLY A 151 9.96 -16.99 23.95
CA GLY A 151 9.52 -17.84 25.07
C GLY A 151 8.77 -17.11 26.18
N ASN A 152 9.33 -16.05 26.78
CA ASN A 152 8.77 -15.45 28.00
C ASN A 152 7.69 -14.37 27.72
N GLU A 153 6.61 -14.79 27.06
CA GLU A 153 5.48 -13.94 26.66
C GLU A 153 4.86 -13.17 27.84
N SER A 154 4.69 -13.84 28.99
CA SER A 154 4.07 -13.28 30.18
C SER A 154 4.83 -12.08 30.73
N LYS A 155 6.17 -12.12 30.70
CA LYS A 155 7.02 -11.02 31.16
C LYS A 155 6.86 -9.79 30.27
N ILE A 156 6.88 -9.98 28.95
CA ILE A 156 6.71 -8.90 27.97
C ILE A 156 5.33 -8.26 28.14
N LYS A 157 4.27 -9.07 28.24
CA LYS A 157 2.92 -8.57 28.50
C LYS A 157 2.79 -7.81 29.81
N SER A 158 3.46 -8.24 30.88
CA SER A 158 3.39 -7.50 32.16
C SER A 158 4.05 -6.12 32.08
N ILE A 159 5.12 -6.00 31.30
CA ILE A 159 5.83 -4.73 31.13
C ILE A 159 4.99 -3.76 30.29
N ILE A 160 4.42 -4.23 29.17
CA ILE A 160 3.53 -3.41 28.34
C ILE A 160 2.25 -3.04 29.09
N LYS A 161 1.73 -3.92 29.96
CA LYS A 161 0.59 -3.56 30.82
C LYS A 161 0.89 -2.45 31.82
N GLY A 162 2.17 -2.18 32.09
CA GLY A 162 2.59 -1.05 32.91
C GLY A 162 2.71 0.27 32.13
N THR A 163 2.60 0.24 30.79
CA THR A 163 2.60 1.41 29.92
C THR A 163 1.18 1.76 29.49
N ASP A 164 0.97 2.99 28.99
CA ASP A 164 -0.33 3.44 28.47
C ASP A 164 -0.51 2.98 27.02
N PHE A 165 -0.86 1.70 26.83
CA PHE A 165 -1.07 1.09 25.50
C PHE A 165 -2.56 1.13 25.12
N TYR A 166 -2.84 1.30 23.82
CA TYR A 166 -4.20 1.32 23.28
C TYR A 166 -4.74 -0.09 23.04
N ASP A 167 -3.98 -0.93 22.36
CA ASP A 167 -4.34 -2.33 22.09
C ASP A 167 -3.10 -3.24 22.13
N LEU A 168 -3.31 -4.50 22.50
CA LEU A 168 -2.25 -5.51 22.56
C LEU A 168 -2.73 -6.81 21.93
N THR A 169 -2.11 -7.15 20.81
CA THR A 169 -2.41 -8.37 20.06
C THR A 169 -1.17 -9.27 19.98
N VAL A 170 -1.40 -10.58 19.94
CA VAL A 170 -0.35 -11.57 19.76
C VAL A 170 -0.62 -12.28 18.45
N ILE A 171 0.34 -12.23 17.53
CA ILE A 171 0.23 -12.79 16.20
C ILE A 171 1.26 -13.90 16.03
N ASP A 172 0.79 -15.08 15.65
CA ASP A 172 1.65 -16.22 15.34
C ASP A 172 2.13 -16.10 13.88
N GLN A 173 3.42 -16.23 13.64
CA GLN A 173 4.04 -16.10 12.31
C GLN A 173 3.55 -17.18 11.33
N SER A 174 3.04 -18.31 11.83
CA SER A 174 2.35 -19.35 11.05
C SER A 174 1.04 -18.86 10.43
N SER A 175 0.37 -17.87 11.05
CA SER A 175 -0.84 -17.24 10.52
C SER A 175 -0.55 -16.10 9.54
N ILE A 176 0.69 -15.61 9.48
CA ILE A 176 1.15 -14.61 8.51
C ILE A 176 1.59 -15.28 7.19
N LYS A 177 1.88 -16.60 7.21
CA LYS A 177 1.93 -17.42 6.00
C LYS A 177 0.51 -17.69 5.47
N VAL A 178 -0.21 -16.62 5.11
CA VAL A 178 -1.29 -16.71 4.13
C VAL A 178 -0.64 -16.49 2.77
N ASP A 179 -0.47 -17.60 2.06
CA ASP A 179 -0.28 -17.72 0.61
C ASP A 179 0.72 -16.77 -0.05
N VAL A 180 2.01 -16.99 0.20
CA VAL A 180 3.01 -16.80 -0.87
C VAL A 180 3.43 -18.18 -1.33
N ASP A 181 2.51 -18.85 -2.02
CA ASP A 181 2.88 -19.95 -2.90
C ASP A 181 3.58 -19.32 -4.12
N GLU A 182 4.91 -19.47 -4.17
CA GLU A 182 5.73 -19.21 -5.37
C GLU A 182 5.41 -20.16 -6.55
N ASN A 183 4.32 -20.93 -6.50
CA ASN A 183 3.87 -21.80 -7.60
C ASN A 183 2.33 -21.95 -7.67
N ILE A 184 1.58 -20.85 -7.65
CA ILE A 184 0.21 -20.88 -8.15
C ILE A 184 0.05 -19.82 -9.24
N HIS A 185 0.03 -20.28 -10.48
CA HIS A 185 -0.80 -19.63 -11.50
C HIS A 185 -2.23 -19.61 -10.95
N ILE A 186 -2.60 -18.50 -10.28
CA ILE A 186 -3.97 -18.33 -9.81
C ILE A 186 -4.82 -18.23 -11.06
N ASN A 187 -5.61 -19.28 -11.28
CA ASN A 187 -6.82 -19.22 -12.07
C ASN A 187 -7.76 -18.17 -11.42
N ASP A 188 -7.50 -16.89 -11.62
CA ASP A 188 -8.39 -15.77 -11.27
C ASP A 188 -9.64 -15.74 -12.19
N ASP A 189 -9.80 -16.79 -13.01
CA ASP A 189 -10.90 -16.96 -13.94
C ASP A 189 -12.13 -17.65 -13.32
N SER A 190 -12.03 -18.28 -12.14
CA SER A 190 -13.12 -19.05 -11.52
C SER A 190 -13.96 -18.33 -10.47
N GLU A 191 -13.55 -17.15 -9.99
CA GLU A 191 -14.32 -16.41 -8.98
C GLU A 191 -15.02 -15.16 -9.54
N ILE A 192 -16.33 -15.09 -9.36
CA ILE A 192 -17.15 -13.90 -9.65
C ILE A 192 -17.76 -13.38 -8.35
N SER A 193 -17.64 -12.07 -8.12
CA SER A 193 -18.44 -11.38 -7.11
C SER A 193 -19.71 -10.81 -7.73
N ILE A 194 -20.85 -11.11 -7.10
CA ILE A 194 -22.18 -10.64 -7.51
C ILE A 194 -22.81 -9.95 -6.31
N GLY A 195 -23.18 -8.68 -6.46
CA GLY A 195 -23.69 -7.83 -5.38
C GLY A 195 -24.85 -6.95 -5.83
N PHE A 196 -25.47 -6.25 -4.88
CA PHE A 196 -26.56 -5.32 -5.15
C PHE A 196 -26.11 -3.87 -5.09
N VAL A 197 -26.51 -3.06 -6.08
CA VAL A 197 -26.20 -1.64 -6.16
C VAL A 197 -27.43 -0.86 -6.60
N PHE A 198 -27.62 0.35 -6.08
CA PHE A 198 -28.69 1.23 -6.54
C PHE A 198 -28.31 2.00 -7.79
N HIS A 199 -29.26 2.16 -8.72
CA HIS A 199 -29.09 3.12 -9.79
C HIS A 199 -28.95 4.55 -9.22
N SER A 200 -28.03 5.35 -9.75
CA SER A 200 -27.70 6.69 -9.24
C SER A 200 -28.92 7.62 -9.21
N ARG A 201 -29.75 7.60 -10.26
CA ARG A 201 -30.99 8.39 -10.36
C ARG A 201 -32.09 7.84 -9.45
N LYS A 202 -32.66 8.74 -8.65
CA LYS A 202 -33.88 8.49 -7.86
C LYS A 202 -35.11 8.89 -8.67
N TYR A 203 -36.23 8.25 -8.41
CA TYR A 203 -37.52 8.68 -8.92
C TYR A 203 -38.11 9.82 -8.07
N SER A 204 -39.18 10.45 -8.56
CA SER A 204 -39.86 11.56 -7.88
C SER A 204 -40.40 11.20 -6.49
N ASP A 205 -40.76 9.94 -6.26
CA ASP A 205 -41.18 9.42 -4.96
C ASP A 205 -40.02 9.13 -4.00
N GLY A 206 -38.76 9.26 -4.44
CA GLY A 206 -37.55 9.02 -3.65
C GLY A 206 -37.05 7.58 -3.65
N SER A 207 -37.69 6.67 -4.38
CA SER A 207 -37.23 5.29 -4.57
C SER A 207 -36.14 5.19 -5.66
N SER A 208 -35.48 4.02 -5.77
CA SER A 208 -34.47 3.75 -6.78
C SER A 208 -34.54 2.30 -7.25
N ASN A 209 -34.14 2.06 -8.50
CA ASN A 209 -34.02 0.69 -9.00
C ASN A 209 -32.83 0.01 -8.33
N LEU A 210 -33.08 -1.19 -7.80
CA LEU A 210 -32.04 -2.11 -7.39
C LEU A 210 -31.43 -2.75 -8.65
N ARG A 211 -30.11 -2.83 -8.69
CA ARG A 211 -29.33 -3.46 -9.76
C ARG A 211 -28.47 -4.55 -9.17
N ILE A 212 -28.16 -5.53 -10.01
CA ILE A 212 -27.23 -6.60 -9.72
C ILE A 212 -25.93 -6.25 -10.43
N GLN A 213 -24.88 -6.05 -9.65
CA GLN A 213 -23.52 -5.81 -10.13
C GLN A 213 -22.79 -7.14 -10.21
N PHE A 214 -22.12 -7.35 -11.33
CA PHE A 214 -21.27 -8.50 -11.62
C PHE A 214 -19.85 -8.00 -11.76
N THR A 215 -18.90 -8.60 -11.04
CA THR A 215 -17.48 -8.24 -11.10
C THR A 215 -16.64 -9.51 -11.20
N LYS A 216 -15.74 -9.55 -12.20
CA LYS A 216 -14.72 -10.59 -12.39
C LYS A 216 -13.34 -9.94 -12.34
N GLY A 217 -12.54 -10.30 -11.33
CA GLY A 217 -11.22 -9.71 -11.08
C GLY A 217 -11.26 -8.17 -10.93
N ARG A 218 -10.17 -7.51 -11.31
CA ARG A 218 -9.97 -6.05 -11.16
C ARG A 218 -10.45 -5.20 -12.36
N GLY A 219 -10.95 -5.82 -13.44
CA GLY A 219 -11.18 -5.10 -14.71
C GLY A 219 -12.55 -5.29 -15.39
N LEU A 220 -13.31 -6.35 -15.07
CA LEU A 220 -14.57 -6.65 -15.74
C LEU A 220 -15.74 -6.45 -14.78
N GLN A 221 -16.45 -5.32 -14.93
CA GLN A 221 -17.62 -4.99 -14.13
C GLN A 221 -18.79 -4.55 -15.02
N TYR A 222 -19.98 -5.09 -14.78
CA TYR A 222 -21.20 -4.59 -15.37
C TYR A 222 -22.38 -4.70 -14.39
N ALA A 223 -23.44 -3.92 -14.60
CA ALA A 223 -24.64 -3.96 -13.76
C ALA A 223 -25.91 -4.07 -14.60
N LYS A 224 -26.86 -4.89 -14.15
CA LYS A 224 -28.18 -5.06 -14.79
C LYS A 224 -29.29 -4.78 -13.79
N ASN A 225 -30.43 -4.25 -14.26
CA ASN A 225 -31.58 -3.97 -13.39
C ASN A 225 -32.17 -5.28 -12.86
N SER A 226 -32.48 -5.36 -11.57
CA SER A 226 -33.18 -6.51 -10.98
C SER A 226 -34.69 -6.47 -11.21
N GLY A 227 -35.23 -5.33 -11.68
CA GLY A 227 -36.67 -5.09 -11.80
C GLY A 227 -37.34 -4.64 -10.50
N LEU A 228 -36.60 -4.57 -9.38
CA LEU A 228 -37.13 -4.15 -8.09
C LEU A 228 -36.89 -2.65 -7.84
N ARG A 229 -37.93 -1.97 -7.36
CA ARG A 229 -37.90 -0.55 -6.97
C ARG A 229 -38.00 -0.48 -5.45
N ILE A 230 -36.98 0.08 -4.81
CA ILE A 230 -36.85 0.08 -3.35
C ILE A 230 -36.46 1.48 -2.86
N TYR A 231 -36.99 1.88 -1.72
CA TYR A 231 -36.52 3.08 -1.02
C TYR A 231 -35.19 2.82 -0.32
N ARG A 232 -34.14 3.56 -0.71
CA ARG A 232 -32.79 3.37 -0.16
C ARG A 232 -32.71 3.46 1.36
N LYS A 233 -33.56 4.29 1.99
CA LYS A 233 -33.62 4.46 3.45
C LYS A 233 -33.99 3.19 4.22
N TYR A 234 -34.64 2.22 3.57
CA TYR A 234 -35.04 0.96 4.20
C TYR A 234 -34.13 -0.22 3.79
N TRP A 235 -33.06 0.03 3.02
CA TRP A 235 -32.13 -1.01 2.59
C TRP A 235 -31.07 -1.32 3.65
N ILE A 236 -30.89 -2.59 3.96
CA ILE A 236 -29.89 -3.09 4.91
C ILE A 236 -28.75 -3.76 4.12
N SER A 237 -27.68 -3.02 3.84
CA SER A 237 -26.57 -3.49 2.99
C SER A 237 -25.92 -4.79 3.49
N LYS A 238 -25.72 -4.94 4.80
CA LYS A 238 -25.08 -6.14 5.39
C LYS A 238 -25.86 -7.43 5.14
N LYS A 239 -27.20 -7.36 5.12
CA LYS A 239 -28.10 -8.52 4.94
C LYS A 239 -28.62 -8.65 3.51
N SER A 240 -28.44 -7.60 2.69
CA SER A 240 -29.07 -7.47 1.37
C SER A 240 -30.58 -7.72 1.46
N GLU A 241 -31.24 -7.01 2.35
CA GLU A 241 -32.67 -7.12 2.69
C GLU A 241 -33.25 -5.73 2.91
N VAL A 242 -34.57 -5.63 2.89
CA VAL A 242 -35.30 -4.42 3.21
C VAL A 242 -35.87 -4.53 4.63
N SER A 243 -35.84 -3.43 5.40
CA SER A 243 -36.47 -3.32 6.73
C SER A 243 -37.99 -3.44 6.65
N ASP A 244 -38.56 -3.99 7.72
CA ASP A 244 -39.98 -4.04 8.08
C ASP A 244 -40.76 -2.74 7.86
N LYS A 245 -40.07 -1.58 7.87
CA LYS A 245 -40.65 -0.26 7.63
C LYS A 245 -40.99 0.02 6.16
N HIS A 246 -40.66 -0.88 5.23
CA HIS A 246 -40.96 -0.70 3.81
C HIS A 246 -42.40 -1.14 3.49
N PRO A 247 -43.17 -0.35 2.70
CA PRO A 247 -44.58 -0.63 2.41
C PRO A 247 -44.83 -2.05 1.85
N ASP A 248 -43.93 -2.54 1.00
CA ASP A 248 -44.00 -3.87 0.37
C ASP A 248 -42.95 -4.87 0.92
N PHE A 249 -42.67 -4.85 2.22
CA PHE A 249 -41.63 -5.67 2.86
C PHE A 249 -41.65 -7.15 2.42
N ASP A 250 -42.78 -7.84 2.55
CA ASP A 250 -42.89 -9.28 2.28
C ASP A 250 -42.61 -9.60 0.80
N LYS A 251 -43.23 -8.84 -0.11
CA LYS A 251 -43.10 -9.05 -1.56
C LYS A 251 -41.68 -8.79 -2.03
N VAL A 252 -41.07 -7.71 -1.54
CA VAL A 252 -39.72 -7.30 -1.95
C VAL A 252 -38.68 -8.28 -1.41
N ASN A 253 -38.77 -8.69 -0.14
CA ASN A 253 -37.82 -9.65 0.42
C ASN A 253 -37.97 -11.06 -0.17
N SER A 254 -39.21 -11.51 -0.49
CA SER A 254 -39.41 -12.76 -1.25
C SER A 254 -38.69 -12.70 -2.59
N SER A 255 -38.88 -11.60 -3.34
CA SER A 255 -38.25 -11.41 -4.66
C SER A 255 -36.72 -11.32 -4.57
N ILE A 256 -36.19 -10.69 -3.52
CA ILE A 256 -34.74 -10.62 -3.28
C ILE A 256 -34.19 -12.01 -2.94
N ASN A 257 -34.91 -12.81 -2.15
CA ASN A 257 -34.49 -14.16 -1.80
C ASN A 257 -34.49 -15.08 -3.04
N ASP A 258 -35.48 -14.95 -3.93
CA ASP A 258 -35.49 -15.66 -5.22
C ASP A 258 -34.31 -15.25 -6.11
N ILE A 259 -33.91 -13.98 -6.08
CA ILE A 259 -32.71 -13.52 -6.80
C ILE A 259 -31.45 -14.09 -6.14
N LYS A 260 -31.36 -14.14 -4.81
CA LYS A 260 -30.22 -14.72 -4.07
C LYS A 260 -30.04 -16.21 -4.40
N THR A 261 -31.12 -16.99 -4.47
CA THR A 261 -31.04 -18.42 -4.84
C THR A 261 -30.55 -18.59 -6.28
N LYS A 262 -31.05 -17.77 -7.23
CA LYS A 262 -30.56 -17.74 -8.61
C LYS A 262 -29.09 -17.34 -8.72
N ILE A 263 -28.64 -16.38 -7.90
CA ILE A 263 -27.22 -15.97 -7.83
C ILE A 263 -26.33 -17.13 -7.38
N ASN A 264 -26.73 -17.86 -6.35
CA ASN A 264 -25.95 -19.01 -5.86
C ASN A 264 -25.86 -20.12 -6.92
N SER A 265 -26.97 -20.43 -7.59
CA SER A 265 -26.97 -21.38 -8.71
C SER A 265 -26.07 -20.92 -9.86
N ALA A 266 -26.10 -19.63 -10.22
CA ALA A 266 -25.28 -19.08 -11.30
C ALA A 266 -23.78 -19.09 -10.95
N LYS A 267 -23.42 -18.82 -9.68
CA LYS A 267 -22.02 -18.94 -9.20
C LYS A 267 -21.52 -20.38 -9.31
N GLN A 268 -22.33 -21.35 -8.92
CA GLN A 268 -21.97 -22.77 -9.02
C GLN A 268 -21.75 -23.20 -10.48
N MET A 269 -22.67 -22.84 -11.39
CA MET A 269 -22.53 -23.16 -12.82
C MET A 269 -21.34 -22.45 -13.48
N PHE A 270 -20.96 -21.27 -13.01
CA PHE A 270 -19.74 -20.58 -13.47
C PHE A 270 -18.47 -21.29 -12.97
N ALA A 271 -18.45 -21.73 -11.70
CA ALA A 271 -17.34 -22.50 -11.15
C ALA A 271 -17.13 -23.84 -11.89
N GLU A 272 -18.22 -24.46 -12.35
CA GLU A 272 -18.21 -25.67 -13.19
C GLU A 272 -17.83 -25.40 -14.67
N ARG A 273 -17.50 -24.16 -15.05
CA ARG A 273 -17.18 -23.71 -16.43
C ARG A 273 -18.31 -23.91 -17.46
N ASN A 274 -19.55 -24.05 -17.00
CA ASN A 274 -20.72 -24.22 -17.85
C ASN A 274 -21.30 -22.90 -18.39
N LEU A 275 -20.80 -21.75 -17.93
CA LEU A 275 -21.28 -20.42 -18.32
C LEU A 275 -20.13 -19.44 -18.54
N LEU A 276 -20.23 -18.62 -19.59
CA LEU A 276 -19.37 -17.47 -19.79
C LEU A 276 -19.79 -16.30 -18.88
N PHE A 277 -18.83 -15.47 -18.46
CA PHE A 277 -19.07 -14.33 -17.57
C PHE A 277 -20.15 -13.38 -18.10
N GLU A 278 -20.14 -13.11 -19.41
CA GLU A 278 -21.12 -12.24 -20.06
C GLU A 278 -22.55 -12.81 -20.04
N ASP A 279 -22.72 -14.12 -19.87
CA ASP A 279 -24.01 -14.79 -19.89
C ASP A 279 -24.60 -15.07 -18.50
N VAL A 280 -23.83 -14.82 -17.43
CA VAL A 280 -24.27 -15.06 -16.03
C VAL A 280 -25.55 -14.30 -15.70
N TYR A 281 -25.71 -13.08 -16.23
CA TYR A 281 -26.92 -12.29 -15.99
C TYR A 281 -28.19 -12.94 -16.58
N LYS A 282 -28.06 -13.71 -17.67
CA LYS A 282 -29.21 -14.37 -18.31
C LYS A 282 -29.83 -15.40 -17.38
N LYS A 283 -29.04 -16.05 -16.52
CA LYS A 283 -29.56 -17.05 -15.57
C LYS A 283 -30.27 -16.42 -14.37
N ILE A 284 -29.87 -15.23 -13.99
CA ILE A 284 -30.43 -14.51 -12.84
C ILE A 284 -31.67 -13.70 -13.23
N ILE A 285 -31.64 -13.06 -14.40
CA ILE A 285 -32.68 -12.10 -14.84
C ILE A 285 -33.68 -12.72 -15.81
N LYS A 286 -33.41 -13.89 -16.43
CA LYS A 286 -34.48 -14.58 -17.16
C LYS A 286 -35.64 -14.89 -16.19
N ASN A 287 -36.79 -14.33 -16.56
CA ASN A 287 -38.09 -14.92 -16.28
C ASN A 287 -38.19 -16.25 -17.02
#